data_AF-A0A1G9XB13-F1
#
_entry.id   AF-A0A1G9XB13-F1
#
_cell.length_a   1.000
_cell.length_b   1.000
_cell.length_c   1.000
_cell.angle_alpha   90.00
_cell.angle_beta   90.00
_cell.angle_gamma   90.00
#
_symmetry.space_group_name_H-M   'P 1'
#
loop_
_entity.id
_entity.type
_entity.pdbx_description
1 polymer ?
#
loop_
_entity_poly.entity_id
_entity_poly.type
_entity_poly.pdbx_seq_one_letter_code
_entity_poly.pdbx_strand_id
1 'polypeptide(L)'
;MKTEKLFQAIGTVNDEYILEAAPKARENKPPQKRWVRWQIAAALIACLIVGTAITAYAVETHRFNAAVTYLTSLGIKAEDLSDYSRQQIYQAVEVLKAGTYNELTQKMLANASQSTAAEAPAQVTSEQIRKLTPTMTYKEVISSLGVTQDIGSGIYILVYEVDGKYLVNIPFASQDAQLGVTGDKLLKALKPKQ
;
A
#
# COMPACT_ATOMS: atom_id res chain seq x y z
N MET A 1 -75.10 -50.88 -59.39
CA MET A 1 -75.16 -49.44 -59.09
C MET A 1 -75.54 -49.22 -57.64
N LYS A 2 -74.56 -49.13 -56.71
CA LYS A 2 -74.82 -48.72 -55.31
C LYS A 2 -73.56 -48.31 -54.52
N THR A 3 -72.49 -47.93 -55.20
CA THR A 3 -71.27 -47.41 -54.57
C THR A 3 -71.24 -45.89 -54.55
N GLU A 4 -71.87 -45.22 -55.52
CA GLU A 4 -71.87 -43.75 -55.62
C GLU A 4 -72.71 -43.03 -54.55
N LYS A 5 -73.68 -43.72 -53.94
CA LYS A 5 -74.53 -43.14 -52.89
C LYS A 5 -73.86 -43.07 -51.52
N LEU A 6 -72.85 -43.92 -51.26
CA LEU A 6 -72.12 -43.88 -49.99
C LEU A 6 -71.21 -42.65 -49.94
N PHE A 7 -70.53 -42.31 -51.05
CA PHE A 7 -69.61 -41.17 -51.12
C PHE A 7 -70.30 -39.79 -51.13
N GLN A 8 -71.62 -39.71 -51.39
CA GLN A 8 -72.39 -38.46 -51.27
C GLN A 8 -72.88 -38.17 -49.84
N ALA A 9 -73.03 -39.19 -48.98
CA ALA A 9 -73.53 -39.03 -47.62
C ALA A 9 -72.43 -38.61 -46.61
N ILE A 10 -71.19 -38.96 -46.92
CA ILE A 10 -69.97 -38.51 -46.24
C ILE A 10 -69.44 -37.35 -47.07
N GLY A 11 -69.95 -36.14 -46.82
CA GLY A 11 -69.55 -34.93 -47.52
C GLY A 11 -68.03 -34.79 -47.62
N THR A 12 -67.56 -34.14 -48.69
CA THR A 12 -66.14 -33.88 -48.93
C THR A 12 -65.55 -33.18 -47.69
N VAL A 13 -64.65 -33.88 -46.99
CA VAL A 13 -63.91 -33.31 -45.86
C VAL A 13 -63.12 -32.13 -46.41
N ASN A 14 -63.38 -30.93 -45.92
CA ASN A 14 -62.72 -29.72 -46.35
C ASN A 14 -61.24 -29.80 -45.97
N ASP A 15 -60.33 -29.65 -46.94
CA ASP A 15 -58.87 -29.78 -46.76
C ASP A 15 -58.31 -28.81 -45.70
N GLU A 16 -59.05 -27.74 -45.40
CA GLU A 16 -58.80 -26.81 -44.31
C GLU A 16 -58.71 -27.49 -42.93
N TYR A 17 -59.55 -28.51 -42.68
CA TYR A 17 -59.54 -29.25 -41.40
C TYR A 17 -58.43 -30.30 -41.33
N ILE A 18 -57.87 -30.72 -42.48
CA ILE A 18 -56.72 -31.64 -42.52
C ILE A 18 -55.43 -30.87 -42.19
N LEU A 19 -55.33 -29.60 -42.60
CA LEU A 19 -54.19 -28.73 -42.29
C LEU A 19 -54.11 -28.35 -40.79
N GLU A 20 -55.25 -28.31 -40.09
CA GLU A 20 -55.30 -27.99 -38.66
C GLU A 20 -54.90 -29.19 -37.76
N ALA A 21 -55.06 -30.42 -38.26
CA ALA A 21 -54.66 -31.65 -37.56
C ALA A 21 -53.20 -32.06 -37.80
N ALA A 22 -52.48 -31.40 -38.71
CA ALA A 22 -51.05 -31.64 -38.90
C ALA A 22 -50.28 -31.10 -37.67
N PRO A 23 -49.35 -31.87 -37.07
CA PRO A 23 -48.54 -31.37 -35.98
C PRO A 23 -47.73 -30.17 -36.47
N LYS A 24 -47.95 -28.98 -35.88
CA LYS A 24 -47.16 -27.78 -36.18
C LYS A 24 -45.68 -28.14 -36.11
N ALA A 25 -44.96 -27.93 -37.21
CA ALA A 25 -43.53 -28.19 -37.30
C ALA A 25 -42.83 -27.51 -36.11
N ARG A 26 -42.00 -28.27 -35.37
CA ARG A 26 -41.22 -27.72 -34.27
C ARG A 26 -40.31 -26.63 -34.84
N GLU A 27 -40.58 -25.39 -34.45
CA GLU A 27 -39.75 -24.25 -34.79
C GLU A 27 -38.36 -24.45 -34.17
N ASN A 28 -37.41 -24.93 -34.99
CA ASN A 28 -36.02 -25.08 -34.60
C ASN A 28 -35.43 -23.67 -34.38
N LYS A 29 -35.52 -23.15 -33.16
CA LYS A 29 -34.96 -21.84 -32.80
C LYS A 29 -33.48 -21.82 -33.23
N PRO A 30 -33.03 -20.77 -33.95
CA PRO A 30 -31.72 -20.78 -34.59
C PRO A 30 -30.60 -20.95 -33.55
N PRO A 31 -29.48 -21.63 -33.90
CA PRO A 31 -28.36 -21.90 -32.99
C PRO A 31 -27.76 -20.63 -32.37
N GLN A 32 -27.99 -19.46 -32.98
CA GLN A 32 -27.64 -18.14 -32.46
C GLN A 32 -28.12 -17.92 -31.02
N LYS A 33 -29.33 -18.38 -30.64
CA LYS A 33 -29.86 -18.12 -29.29
C LYS A 33 -29.14 -18.92 -28.19
N ARG A 34 -28.63 -20.11 -28.53
CA ARG A 34 -27.78 -20.91 -27.63
C ARG A 34 -26.37 -20.34 -27.56
N TRP A 35 -25.82 -19.90 -28.68
CA TRP A 35 -24.48 -19.31 -28.73
C TRP A 35 -24.39 -17.98 -27.98
N VAL A 36 -25.38 -17.10 -28.14
CA VAL A 36 -25.49 -15.83 -27.39
C VAL A 36 -25.62 -16.09 -25.88
N ARG A 37 -26.38 -17.10 -25.46
CA ARG A 37 -26.48 -17.48 -24.05
C ARG A 37 -25.15 -17.95 -23.46
N TRP A 38 -24.34 -18.65 -24.25
CA TRP A 38 -23.00 -19.08 -23.83
C TRP A 38 -22.01 -17.91 -23.77
N GLN A 39 -22.12 -16.93 -24.68
CA GLN A 39 -21.33 -15.71 -24.61
C GLN A 39 -21.67 -14.86 -23.37
N ILE A 40 -22.96 -14.72 -23.05
CA ILE A 40 -23.40 -14.01 -21.84
C ILE A 40 -22.90 -14.74 -20.58
N ALA A 41 -22.99 -16.07 -20.55
CA ALA A 41 -22.48 -16.87 -19.43
C ALA A 41 -20.95 -16.72 -19.28
N ALA A 42 -20.20 -16.77 -20.38
CA ALA A 42 -18.75 -16.57 -20.37
C ALA A 42 -18.37 -15.14 -19.93
N ALA A 43 -19.10 -14.12 -20.38
CA ALA A 43 -18.89 -12.74 -19.95
C ALA A 43 -19.16 -12.55 -18.46
N LEU A 44 -20.22 -13.16 -17.90
CA LEU A 44 -20.50 -13.11 -16.46
C LEU A 44 -19.41 -13.80 -15.62
N ILE A 45 -18.90 -14.94 -16.08
CA ILE A 45 -17.79 -15.65 -15.41
C ILE A 45 -16.52 -14.79 -15.46
N ALA A 46 -16.20 -14.20 -16.62
CA ALA A 46 -15.06 -13.30 -16.76
C ALA A 46 -15.19 -12.07 -15.85
N CYS A 47 -16.38 -11.44 -15.78
CA CYS A 47 -16.65 -10.33 -14.88
C CYS A 47 -16.52 -10.73 -13.39
N LEU A 48 -16.93 -11.95 -13.02
CA LEU A 48 -16.74 -12.46 -11.66
C LEU A 48 -15.25 -12.64 -11.32
N ILE A 49 -14.45 -13.20 -12.23
CA ILE A 49 -13.00 -13.40 -12.04
C ILE A 49 -12.26 -12.06 -11.96
N VAL A 50 -12.60 -11.12 -12.85
CA VAL A 50 -12.01 -9.77 -12.82
C VAL A 50 -12.44 -9.04 -11.56
N GLY A 51 -13.72 -9.16 -11.18
CA GLY A 51 -14.26 -8.57 -9.96
C GLY A 51 -13.56 -9.06 -8.69
N THR A 52 -13.30 -10.37 -8.57
CA THR A 52 -12.57 -10.94 -7.43
C THR A 52 -11.10 -10.54 -7.41
N ALA A 53 -10.46 -10.37 -8.57
CA ALA A 53 -9.09 -9.87 -8.64
C ALA A 53 -8.98 -8.40 -8.18
N ILE A 54 -9.92 -7.54 -8.59
CA ILE A 54 -9.95 -6.12 -8.18
C ILE A 54 -10.21 -6.00 -6.67
N THR A 55 -11.15 -6.78 -6.13
CA THR A 55 -11.44 -6.74 -4.69
C THR A 55 -10.28 -7.28 -3.86
N ALA A 56 -9.60 -8.34 -4.30
CA ALA A 56 -8.40 -8.84 -3.61
C ALA A 56 -7.29 -7.79 -3.54
N TYR A 57 -7.04 -7.08 -4.64
CA TYR A 57 -6.06 -6.00 -4.67
C TYR A 57 -6.46 -4.82 -3.77
N ALA A 58 -7.72 -4.40 -3.81
CA ALA A 58 -8.23 -3.33 -2.95
C ALA A 58 -8.12 -3.69 -1.46
N VAL A 59 -8.49 -4.91 -1.08
CA VAL A 59 -8.36 -5.42 0.29
C VAL A 59 -6.90 -5.41 0.73
N GLU A 60 -5.97 -5.86 -0.12
CA GLU A 60 -4.54 -5.87 0.19
C GLU A 60 -4.01 -4.47 0.50
N THR A 61 -4.37 -3.47 -0.32
CA THR A 61 -3.98 -2.07 -0.07
C THR A 61 -4.59 -1.52 1.22
N HIS A 62 -5.85 -1.84 1.52
CA HIS A 62 -6.49 -1.42 2.76
C HIS A 62 -5.83 -2.06 4.00
N ARG A 63 -5.50 -3.35 3.94
CA ARG A 63 -4.80 -4.06 5.01
C ARG A 63 -3.41 -3.50 5.23
N PHE A 64 -2.69 -3.19 4.14
CA PHE A 64 -1.38 -2.57 4.22
C PHE A 64 -1.43 -1.22 4.92
N ASN A 65 -2.32 -0.34 4.47
CA ASN A 65 -2.47 0.97 5.07
C ASN A 65 -2.86 0.88 6.56
N ALA A 66 -3.76 -0.04 6.92
CA ALA A 66 -4.12 -0.26 8.32
C ALA A 66 -2.94 -0.75 9.18
N ALA A 67 -2.06 -1.60 8.61
CA ALA A 67 -0.85 -2.07 9.28
C ALA A 67 0.15 -0.93 9.51
N VAL A 68 0.39 -0.09 8.49
CA VAL A 68 1.23 1.10 8.61
C VAL A 68 0.68 2.05 9.68
N THR A 69 -0.61 2.38 9.63
CA THR A 69 -1.25 3.26 10.63
C THR A 69 -1.09 2.74 12.05
N TYR A 70 -1.22 1.42 12.26
CA TYR A 70 -1.01 0.82 13.57
C TYR A 70 0.44 1.00 14.04
N LEU A 71 1.44 0.73 13.19
CA LEU A 71 2.85 0.90 13.54
C LEU A 71 3.22 2.37 13.76
N THR A 72 2.62 3.29 13.00
CA THR A 72 2.74 4.73 13.21
C THR A 72 2.13 5.16 14.55
N SER A 73 1.02 4.57 14.98
CA SER A 73 0.46 4.83 16.32
C SER A 73 1.38 4.35 17.46
N LEU A 74 2.27 3.40 17.17
CA LEU A 74 3.30 2.92 18.10
C LEU A 74 4.61 3.72 18.00
N GLY A 75 4.66 4.77 17.18
CA GLY A 75 5.81 5.66 17.04
C GLY A 75 6.76 5.30 15.88
N ILE A 76 6.45 4.30 15.07
CA ILE A 76 7.27 3.94 13.88
C ILE A 76 6.79 4.75 12.67
N LYS A 77 7.61 5.70 12.21
CA LYS A 77 7.27 6.55 11.07
C LYS A 77 7.16 5.74 9.77
N ALA A 78 6.25 6.11 8.87
CA ALA A 78 6.01 5.39 7.61
C ALA A 78 7.28 5.26 6.75
N GLU A 79 8.18 6.24 6.83
CA GLU A 79 9.46 6.25 6.13
C GLU A 79 10.38 5.13 6.63
N ASP A 80 10.40 4.85 7.93
CA ASP A 80 11.21 3.79 8.53
C ASP A 80 10.67 2.38 8.21
N LEU A 81 9.43 2.28 7.73
CA LEU A 81 8.86 1.02 7.23
C LEU A 81 9.24 0.71 5.78
N SER A 82 9.79 1.68 5.03
CA SER A 82 10.08 1.51 3.60
C SER A 82 11.14 0.45 3.31
N ASP A 83 12.04 0.20 4.26
CA ASP A 83 13.06 -0.85 4.21
C ASP A 83 12.48 -2.27 4.39
N TYR A 84 11.22 -2.39 4.79
CA TYR A 84 10.58 -3.66 5.10
C TYR A 84 9.55 -4.06 4.05
N SER A 85 9.50 -5.37 3.76
CA SER A 85 8.47 -5.92 2.89
C SER A 85 7.08 -5.88 3.54
N ARG A 86 6.02 -5.88 2.71
CA ARG A 86 4.63 -5.92 3.20
C ARG A 86 4.37 -7.11 4.14
N GLN A 87 4.98 -8.27 3.86
CA GLN A 87 4.83 -9.45 4.71
C GLN A 87 5.50 -9.27 6.08
N GLN A 88 6.70 -8.68 6.12
CA GLN A 88 7.38 -8.37 7.38
C GLN A 88 6.57 -7.37 8.21
N ILE A 89 5.96 -6.38 7.55
CA ILE A 89 5.07 -5.41 8.20
C ILE A 89 3.84 -6.11 8.80
N TYR A 90 3.19 -7.02 8.07
CA TYR A 90 2.05 -7.78 8.61
C TYR A 90 2.44 -8.66 9.80
N GLN A 91 3.55 -9.39 9.70
CA GLN A 91 4.04 -10.24 10.80
C GLN A 91 4.38 -9.40 12.04
N ALA A 92 5.02 -8.24 11.85
CA ALA A 92 5.30 -7.32 12.95
C ALA A 92 4.02 -6.88 13.66
N VAL A 93 3.00 -6.50 12.89
CA VAL A 93 1.70 -6.10 13.45
C VAL A 93 1.02 -7.24 14.19
N GLU A 94 1.04 -8.47 13.66
CA GLU A 94 0.44 -9.61 14.34
C GLU A 94 1.12 -9.93 15.67
N VAL A 95 2.45 -9.95 15.68
CA VAL A 95 3.26 -10.22 16.89
C VAL A 95 3.06 -9.13 17.95
N LEU A 96 3.04 -7.86 17.54
CA LEU A 96 2.79 -6.72 18.42
C LEU A 96 1.34 -6.70 18.96
N LYS A 97 0.34 -7.01 18.12
CA LYS A 97 -1.05 -7.15 18.56
C LYS A 97 -1.24 -8.30 19.55
N ALA A 98 -0.46 -9.37 19.42
CA ALA A 98 -0.42 -10.45 20.39
C ALA A 98 0.28 -10.08 21.70
N GLY A 99 0.79 -8.84 21.84
CA GLY A 99 1.52 -8.38 23.02
C GLY A 99 2.91 -9.01 23.16
N THR A 100 3.45 -9.57 22.08
CA THR A 100 4.74 -10.26 22.06
C THR A 100 5.77 -9.44 21.27
N TYR A 101 7.05 -9.69 21.53
CA TYR A 101 8.15 -9.05 20.82
C TYR A 101 9.10 -10.13 20.27
N ASN A 102 9.38 -10.05 18.98
CA ASN A 102 10.40 -10.85 18.31
C ASN A 102 11.55 -9.96 17.81
N GLU A 103 12.63 -10.58 17.32
CA GLU A 103 13.80 -9.86 16.80
C GLU A 103 13.45 -8.81 15.74
N LEU A 104 12.49 -9.10 14.86
CA LEU A 104 12.02 -8.20 13.81
C LEU A 104 11.32 -6.96 14.39
N THR A 105 10.37 -7.15 15.30
CA THR A 105 9.65 -6.05 15.97
C THR A 105 10.60 -5.20 16.82
N GLN A 106 11.58 -5.81 17.48
CA GLN A 106 12.60 -5.08 18.23
C GLN A 106 13.49 -4.24 17.30
N LYS A 107 13.91 -4.79 16.16
CA LYS A 107 14.64 -4.04 15.13
C LYS A 107 13.81 -2.88 14.57
N MET A 108 12.53 -3.10 14.27
CA MET A 108 11.62 -2.04 13.82
C MET A 108 11.44 -0.93 14.85
N LEU A 109 11.23 -1.28 16.14
CA LEU A 109 11.11 -0.32 17.24
C LEU A 109 12.43 0.41 17.50
N ALA A 110 13.56 -0.28 17.43
CA ALA A 110 14.88 0.30 17.60
C ALA A 110 15.21 1.28 16.47
N ASN A 111 14.91 0.92 15.22
CA ASN A 111 15.07 1.80 14.06
C ASN A 111 14.16 3.04 14.17
N ALA A 112 12.91 2.87 14.62
CA ALA A 112 12.03 4.00 14.92
C ALA A 112 12.58 4.90 16.02
N SER A 113 13.19 4.31 17.05
CA SER A 113 13.84 5.05 18.15
C SER A 113 15.11 5.78 17.72
N GLN A 114 15.74 5.35 16.62
CA GLN A 114 16.87 6.06 16.01
C GLN A 114 16.41 7.26 15.15
N SER A 115 15.13 7.31 14.75
CA SER A 115 14.52 8.41 13.99
C SER A 115 13.75 9.42 14.86
N THR A 116 13.62 9.17 16.17
CA THR A 116 13.15 10.16 17.14
C THR A 116 14.22 11.20 17.40
N ALA A 117 14.17 12.26 16.60
CA ALA A 117 14.71 13.55 16.98
C ALA A 117 14.31 13.87 18.43
N ALA A 118 15.28 14.18 19.27
CA ALA A 118 15.02 14.53 20.66
C ALA A 118 14.15 15.80 20.73
N GLU A 119 13.24 15.89 21.71
CA GLU A 119 12.41 17.10 21.90
C GLU A 119 13.26 18.34 22.25
N ALA A 120 14.48 18.13 22.75
CA ALA A 120 15.42 19.19 23.13
C ALA A 120 16.80 18.95 22.49
N PRO A 121 17.58 20.03 22.21
CA PRO A 121 18.91 19.90 21.65
C PRO A 121 19.86 19.22 22.65
N ALA A 122 20.62 18.25 22.16
CA ALA A 122 21.64 17.56 22.93
C ALA A 122 22.80 18.51 23.24
N GLN A 123 23.33 18.40 24.46
CA GLN A 123 24.49 19.18 24.89
C GLN A 123 25.78 18.53 24.40
N VAL A 124 26.61 19.33 23.74
CA VAL A 124 27.92 18.94 23.21
C VAL A 124 28.94 20.01 23.53
N THR A 125 30.22 19.65 23.48
CA THR A 125 31.32 20.60 23.68
C THR A 125 31.86 21.12 22.36
N SER A 126 32.48 22.30 22.38
CA SER A 126 33.19 22.83 21.20
C SER A 126 34.24 21.84 20.66
N GLU A 127 34.88 21.07 21.54
CA GLU A 127 35.87 20.05 21.15
C GLU A 127 35.24 18.89 20.37
N GLN A 128 34.02 18.47 20.73
CA GLN A 128 33.30 17.41 20.01
C GLN A 128 32.91 17.88 18.61
N ILE A 129 32.39 19.09 18.47
CA ILE A 129 32.08 19.69 17.15
C ILE A 129 33.36 19.77 16.30
N ARG A 130 34.50 20.12 16.90
CA ARG A 130 35.77 20.24 16.18
C ARG A 130 36.28 18.93 15.58
N LYS A 131 35.88 17.79 16.15
CA LYS A 131 36.23 16.44 15.64
C LYS A 131 35.41 16.03 14.40
N LEU A 132 34.36 16.79 14.05
CA LEU A 132 33.55 16.50 12.88
C LEU A 132 34.35 16.71 11.59
N THR A 133 34.26 15.71 10.72
CA THR A 133 34.91 15.72 9.40
C THR A 133 33.86 15.94 8.30
N PRO A 134 34.24 16.57 7.17
CA PRO A 134 33.29 16.87 6.11
C PRO A 134 32.74 15.63 5.42
N THR A 135 33.40 14.47 5.55
CA THR A 135 32.99 13.19 4.98
C THR A 135 31.97 12.45 5.83
N MET A 136 31.74 12.87 7.09
CA MET A 136 30.78 12.23 7.99
C MET A 136 29.36 12.39 7.46
N THR A 137 28.60 11.31 7.52
CA THR A 137 27.17 11.25 7.18
C THR A 137 26.29 11.64 8.36
N TYR A 138 25.00 11.88 8.10
CA TYR A 138 24.00 12.16 9.14
C TYR A 138 24.07 11.16 10.32
N LYS A 139 24.12 9.87 10.01
CA LYS A 139 24.16 8.80 11.02
C LYS A 139 25.46 8.83 11.85
N GLU A 140 26.60 9.11 11.21
CA GLU A 140 27.89 9.17 11.91
C GLU A 140 27.98 10.39 12.82
N VAL A 141 27.42 11.54 12.42
CA VAL A 141 27.36 12.74 13.26
C VAL A 141 26.49 12.48 14.49
N ILE A 142 25.31 11.89 14.33
CA ILE A 142 24.45 11.50 15.46
C ILE A 142 25.13 10.47 16.35
N SER A 143 25.82 9.49 15.78
CA SER A 143 26.55 8.50 16.58
C SER A 143 27.72 9.11 17.35
N SER A 144 28.30 10.20 16.87
CA SER A 144 29.46 10.87 17.49
C SER A 144 29.04 11.91 18.54
N LEU A 145 27.96 12.64 18.29
CA LEU A 145 27.48 13.76 19.12
C LEU A 145 26.27 13.40 19.99
N GLY A 146 25.59 12.30 19.69
CA GLY A 146 24.32 11.92 20.29
C GLY A 146 23.11 12.30 19.44
N VAL A 147 22.00 11.61 19.70
CA VAL A 147 20.68 11.94 19.13
C VAL A 147 20.25 13.31 19.64
N THR A 148 19.78 14.15 18.73
CA THR A 148 19.43 15.54 19.04
C THR A 148 18.11 15.96 18.38
N GLN A 149 17.70 17.20 18.61
CA GLN A 149 16.53 17.79 17.98
C GLN A 149 16.75 18.03 16.48
N ASP A 150 15.79 17.59 15.67
CA ASP A 150 15.68 17.90 14.25
C ASP A 150 14.51 18.87 14.06
N ILE A 151 14.82 20.06 13.54
CA ILE A 151 13.83 21.12 13.30
C ILE A 151 13.44 21.22 11.82
N GLY A 152 13.94 20.33 10.98
CA GLY A 152 13.72 20.39 9.55
C GLY A 152 12.40 19.76 9.11
N SER A 153 11.62 20.50 8.31
CA SER A 153 10.35 20.05 7.74
C SER A 153 10.59 19.55 6.31
N GLY A 154 11.02 18.29 6.17
CA GLY A 154 11.34 17.68 4.87
C GLY A 154 12.80 17.84 4.41
N ILE A 155 13.62 18.46 5.23
CA ILE A 155 15.09 18.47 5.16
C ILE A 155 15.60 18.15 6.56
N TYR A 156 16.81 17.60 6.71
CA TYR A 156 17.32 17.23 8.04
C TYR A 156 18.12 18.41 8.61
N ILE A 157 17.70 18.98 9.74
CA ILE A 157 18.43 20.07 10.41
C ILE A 157 18.62 19.72 11.87
N LEU A 158 19.79 19.15 12.16
CA LEU A 158 20.18 18.81 13.53
C LEU A 158 20.57 20.07 14.31
N VAL A 159 20.01 20.23 15.50
CA VAL A 159 20.30 21.34 16.41
C VAL A 159 21.04 20.80 17.62
N TYR A 160 22.24 21.29 17.89
CA TYR A 160 23.01 20.94 19.09
C TYR A 160 23.29 22.17 19.95
N GLU A 161 23.35 21.96 21.26
CA GLU A 161 23.75 22.99 22.23
C GLU A 161 25.23 22.86 22.55
N VAL A 162 26.02 23.85 22.13
CA VAL A 162 27.47 23.89 22.32
C VAL A 162 27.83 24.65 23.60
N ASP A 163 28.56 23.98 24.49
CA ASP A 163 29.07 24.49 25.77
C ASP A 163 27.98 25.13 26.67
N GLY A 164 26.73 24.70 26.53
CA GLY A 164 25.59 25.21 27.30
C GLY A 164 25.20 26.67 26.98
N LYS A 165 25.76 27.26 25.93
CA LYS A 165 25.66 28.71 25.65
C LYS A 165 25.24 29.04 24.22
N TYR A 166 25.57 28.17 23.27
CA TYR A 166 25.36 28.41 21.86
C TYR A 166 24.56 27.28 21.22
N LEU A 167 23.87 27.58 20.14
CA LEU A 167 23.21 26.61 19.28
C LEU A 167 23.95 26.52 17.94
N VAL A 168 24.16 25.30 17.47
CA VAL A 168 24.67 25.02 16.13
C VAL A 168 23.61 24.25 15.35
N ASN A 169 23.36 24.69 14.13
CA ASN A 169 22.43 24.04 13.21
C ASN A 169 23.24 23.37 12.10
N ILE A 170 23.04 22.08 11.93
CA ILE A 170 23.75 21.27 10.95
C ILE A 170 22.73 20.74 9.93
N PRO A 171 22.63 21.38 8.75
CA PRO A 171 21.73 20.93 7.70
C PRO A 171 22.34 19.76 6.92
N PHE A 172 21.53 18.75 6.64
CA PHE A 172 21.84 17.66 5.72
C PHE A 172 20.78 17.58 4.62
N ALA A 173 21.23 17.30 3.39
CA ALA A 173 20.34 17.13 2.25
C ALA A 173 19.57 15.79 2.31
N SER A 174 20.16 14.75 2.88
CA SER A 174 19.59 13.42 3.07
C SER A 174 20.34 12.66 4.18
N GLN A 175 19.86 11.49 4.58
CA GLN A 175 20.55 10.65 5.58
C GLN A 175 21.92 10.14 5.11
N ASP A 176 22.12 9.99 3.81
CA ASP A 176 23.40 9.57 3.21
C ASP A 176 24.26 10.76 2.77
N ALA A 177 23.77 11.99 2.95
CA ALA A 177 24.52 13.18 2.61
C ALA A 177 25.70 13.36 3.57
N GLN A 178 26.83 13.76 2.99
CA GLN A 178 28.02 14.14 3.76
C GLN A 178 27.84 15.55 4.34
N LEU A 179 28.45 15.79 5.50
CA LEU A 179 28.43 17.05 6.21
C LEU A 179 28.95 18.22 5.36
N GLY A 180 29.98 17.98 4.53
CA GLY A 180 30.55 18.94 3.58
C GLY A 180 31.29 20.13 4.23
N VAL A 181 31.20 20.30 5.54
CA VAL A 181 31.85 21.35 6.32
C VAL A 181 32.67 20.76 7.47
N THR A 182 33.74 21.46 7.86
CA THR A 182 34.57 21.08 9.00
C THR A 182 33.99 21.60 10.30
N GLY A 183 34.31 20.94 11.42
CA GLY A 183 33.95 21.39 12.76
C GLY A 183 34.31 22.86 13.05
N ASP A 184 35.50 23.32 12.66
CA ASP A 184 35.91 24.71 12.85
C ASP A 184 35.01 25.73 12.10
N LYS A 185 34.45 25.35 10.95
CA LYS A 185 33.50 26.22 10.24
C LYS A 185 32.15 26.26 10.94
N LEU A 186 31.69 25.13 11.49
CA LEU A 186 30.46 25.06 12.26
C LEU A 186 30.54 25.90 13.55
N LEU A 187 31.68 25.88 14.23
CA LEU A 187 31.93 26.72 15.42
C LEU A 187 31.91 28.22 15.12
N LYS A 188 32.19 28.64 13.88
CA LYS A 188 32.04 30.06 13.47
C LYS A 188 30.60 30.46 13.22
N ALA A 189 29.71 29.50 12.98
CA ALA A 189 28.29 29.71 12.71
C ALA A 189 27.40 29.62 13.96
N LEU A 190 28.01 29.57 15.16
CA LEU A 190 27.30 29.49 16.43
C LEU A 190 26.37 30.68 16.64
N LYS A 191 25.15 30.39 17.10
CA LYS A 191 24.16 31.40 17.51
C LYS A 191 24.05 31.39 19.03
N PRO A 192 23.94 32.55 19.70
CA PRO A 192 23.70 32.58 21.13
C PRO A 192 22.32 31.97 21.44
N LYS A 193 22.26 31.15 22.49
CA LYS A 193 20.99 30.62 23.02
C LYS A 193 20.22 31.80 23.62
N GLN A 194 19.04 32.11 23.07
CA GLN A 194 18.17 33.20 23.54
C GLN A 194 17.36 32.79 24.77
#